data_AF-A0AA88RE88-F1
#
_entry.id   AF-A0AA88RE88-F1
#
_cell.length_a   1.000
_cell.length_b   1.000
_cell.length_c   1.000
_cell.angle_alpha   90.00
_cell.angle_beta   90.00
_cell.angle_gamma   90.00
#
_symmetry.space_group_name_H-M   'P 1'
#
loop_
_entity.id
_entity.type
_entity.pdbx_description
1 polymer ?
#
loop_
_entity_poly.entity_id
_entity_poly.type
_entity_poly.pdbx_seq_one_letter_code
_entity_poly.pdbx_strand_id
1 'polypeptide(L)' 'MLQRIVVGSQFRYHWRCQKDGIFQLAFADDLMLFCRGDLPSVQVLKHGLSVFQQFSGLVPNPNKSHIYIALLDDG' A
#
# COMPACT_ATOMS: atom_id res chain seq x y z
N MET A 1 4.24 0.86 -9.87
CA MET A 1 3.09 0.22 -10.57
C MET A 1 1.74 0.78 -10.13
N LEU A 2 1.59 1.12 -8.84
CA LEU A 2 0.34 1.65 -8.29
C LEU A 2 0.26 3.19 -8.28
N GLN A 3 1.25 3.93 -8.80
CA GLN A 3 1.30 5.40 -8.70
C GLN A 3 0.07 6.14 -9.25
N ARG A 4 -0.67 5.56 -10.20
CA ARG A 4 -1.87 6.20 -10.75
C ARG A 4 -3.09 6.13 -9.83
N ILE A 5 -3.14 5.17 -8.89
CA ILE A 5 -4.31 4.94 -8.04
C ILE A 5 -4.38 5.90 -6.84
N VAL A 6 -3.25 6.53 -6.50
CA VAL A 6 -3.15 7.49 -5.40
C VAL A 6 -3.53 8.91 -5.82
N VAL A 7 -3.47 9.22 -7.12
CA VAL A 7 -3.79 10.56 -7.63
C VAL A 7 -5.30 10.78 -7.61
N GLY A 8 -5.75 11.86 -6.96
CA GLY A 8 -7.17 12.20 -6.86
C GLY A 8 -8.00 11.27 -5.96
N SER A 9 -7.35 10.39 -5.19
CA SER A 9 -8.02 9.52 -4.22
C SER A 9 -7.86 10.01 -2.78
N GLN A 10 -8.47 9.31 -1.83
CA GLN A 10 -8.38 9.62 -0.39
C GLN A 10 -7.14 9.01 0.27
N PHE A 11 -6.12 8.65 -0.52
CA PHE A 11 -4.89 8.05 -0.03
C PHE A 11 -4.09 9.04 0.82
N ARG A 12 -3.59 8.56 1.96
CA ARG A 12 -2.63 9.29 2.79
C ARG A 12 -1.38 8.45 3.05
N TYR A 13 -0.23 9.09 2.95
CA TYR A 13 1.05 8.48 3.26
C TYR A 13 1.13 8.10 4.74
N HIS A 14 1.88 7.03 5.02
CA HIS A 14 2.35 6.78 6.37
C HIS A 14 3.20 7.96 6.84
N TRP A 15 3.09 8.36 8.11
CA TRP A 15 3.71 9.58 8.65
C TRP A 15 5.24 9.62 8.45
N ARG A 16 5.91 8.47 8.51
CA ARG A 16 7.37 8.36 8.23
C ARG A 16 7.74 8.43 6.75
N CYS A 17 6.79 8.16 5.85
CA CYS A 17 7.07 8.04 4.40
C CYS A 17 6.56 9.25 3.61
N GLN A 18 5.83 10.17 4.26
CA GLN A 18 5.23 11.33 3.63
C GLN A 18 6.27 12.27 3.01
N LYS A 19 7.42 12.47 3.69
CA LYS A 19 8.48 13.36 3.22
C LYS A 19 9.08 12.92 1.88
N ASP A 20 9.29 11.62 1.72
CA ASP A 20 9.91 11.03 0.53
C ASP A 20 8.88 10.60 -0.53
N GLY A 21 7.58 10.73 -0.22
CA GLY A 21 6.49 10.31 -1.11
C GLY A 21 6.48 8.79 -1.38
N ILE A 22 7.05 8.00 -0.46
CA ILE A 22 7.17 6.55 -0.63
C ILE A 22 5.90 5.88 -0.09
N PHE A 23 5.28 5.04 -0.92
CA PHE A 23 4.15 4.21 -0.52
C PHE A 23 4.24 2.77 -1.06
N GLN A 24 5.19 2.51 -1.95
CA GLN A 24 5.43 1.21 -2.57
C GLN A 24 6.94 0.98 -2.61
N LEU A 25 7.40 -0.17 -2.13
CA LEU A 25 8.75 -0.69 -2.33
C LEU A 25 8.63 -2.10 -2.88
N ALA A 26 9.32 -2.39 -3.97
CA ALA A 26 9.40 -3.73 -4.54
C ALA A 26 10.87 -4.12 -4.65
N PHE A 27 11.25 -5.27 -4.08
CA PHE A 27 12.61 -5.77 -4.13
C PHE A 27 12.60 -7.30 -4.24
N ALA A 28 13.34 -7.84 -5.21
CA ALA A 28 13.29 -9.26 -5.59
C ALA A 28 11.83 -9.72 -5.79
N ASP A 29 11.34 -10.60 -4.91
CA ASP A 29 10.00 -11.17 -4.96
C ASP A 29 9.01 -10.50 -3.99
N ASP A 30 9.49 -9.56 -3.16
CA ASP A 30 8.69 -8.95 -2.09
C ASP A 30 8.19 -7.56 -2.47
N LEU A 31 6.89 -7.34 -2.21
CA LEU A 31 6.21 -6.05 -2.37
C LEU A 31 5.76 -5.54 -1.01
N MET A 32 6.26 -4.38 -0.61
CA MET A 32 5.83 -3.66 0.59
C MET A 32 5.01 -2.44 0.19
N LEU A 33 3.85 -2.28 0.82
CA LEU A 33 2.97 -1.13 0.63
C LEU A 33 2.79 -0.39 1.96
N PHE A 34 2.91 0.93 1.91
CA PHE A 34 2.83 1.80 3.08
C PHE A 34 1.71 2.80 2.89
N CYS A 35 0.90 2.98 3.93
CA CYS A 35 -0.13 4.01 3.97
C CYS A 35 -0.39 4.42 5.41
N ARG A 36 -1.15 5.49 5.59
CA ARG A 36 -1.72 5.80 6.90
C ARG A 36 -2.67 4.67 7.31
N GLY A 37 -2.69 4.36 8.61
CA GLY A 37 -3.52 3.30 9.19
C GLY A 37 -5.03 3.63 9.23
N ASP A 38 -5.58 4.23 8.18
CA ASP A 38 -6.99 4.53 8.04
C ASP A 38 -7.63 3.78 6.86
N LEU A 39 -8.91 3.44 7.02
CA LEU A 39 -9.65 2.62 6.06
C LEU A 39 -9.60 3.18 4.61
N PRO A 40 -9.75 4.49 4.35
CA PRO A 40 -9.69 5.02 3.00
C PRO A 40 -8.35 4.72 2.29
N SER A 41 -7.23 4.90 2.99
CA SER A 41 -5.90 4.66 2.40
C SER A 41 -5.67 3.19 2.08
N VAL A 42 -6.08 2.29 2.99
CA VAL A 42 -6.00 0.83 2.80
C VAL A 42 -6.88 0.39 1.63
N GLN A 43 -8.09 0.94 1.50
CA GLN A 43 -8.99 0.64 0.38
C GLN A 43 -8.40 1.05 -0.97
N VAL A 44 -7.74 2.20 -1.04
CA VAL A 44 -7.04 2.65 -2.25
C VAL A 44 -5.96 1.63 -2.65
N LEU A 45 -5.09 1.22 -1.72
CA LEU A 45 -4.05 0.20 -2.01
C LEU A 45 -4.66 -1.15 -2.45
N LYS A 46 -5.72 -1.60 -1.79
CA LYS A 46 -6.44 -2.84 -2.16
C LYS A 46 -7.01 -2.75 -3.57
N HIS A 47 -7.59 -1.60 -3.94
CA HIS A 47 -8.08 -1.37 -5.29
C HIS A 47 -6.93 -1.44 -6.31
N GLY A 48 -5.78 -0.83 -6.02
CA GLY A 48 -4.60 -0.93 -6.87
C GLY A 48 -4.11 -2.35 -7.09
N LEU A 49 -4.08 -3.18 -6.04
CA LEU A 49 -3.74 -4.60 -6.16
C LEU A 49 -4.75 -5.35 -7.04
N SER A 50 -6.04 -5.05 -6.93
CA SER A 50 -7.08 -5.64 -7.80
C SER A 50 -6.88 -5.25 -9.26
N VAL A 51 -6.58 -3.99 -9.54
CA VAL A 51 -6.25 -3.53 -10.90
C VAL A 51 -5.00 -4.25 -11.40
N PHE A 52 -3.93 -4.31 -10.60
CA PHE A 52 -2.70 -5.03 -10.96
C PHE A 52 -2.97 -6.50 -11.30
N GLN A 53 -3.80 -7.18 -10.50
CA GLN A 53 -4.20 -8.55 -10.75
C GLN A 53 -4.94 -8.70 -12.09
N GLN A 54 -5.88 -7.80 -12.41
CA GLN A 54 -6.61 -7.85 -13.68
C GLN A 54 -5.68 -7.69 -14.89
N PHE A 55 -4.64 -6.85 -14.78
CA PHE A 55 -3.69 -6.61 -15.86
C PHE A 55 -2.61 -7.70 -15.99
N SER A 56 -2.08 -8.20 -14.88
CA SER A 56 -0.94 -9.12 -14.88
C SER A 56 -1.33 -10.60 -14.75
N GLY A 57 -2.53 -10.89 -14.24
CA GLY A 57 -2.94 -12.22 -13.79
C GLY A 57 -2.28 -12.67 -12.48
N LEU A 58 -1.39 -11.86 -11.89
CA LEU A 58 -0.67 -12.21 -10.67
C LEU A 58 -1.48 -11.82 -9.43
N VAL A 59 -1.49 -12.71 -8.44
CA VAL A 59 -2.18 -12.53 -7.15
C VAL A 59 -1.15 -12.66 -6.03
N PRO A 60 -1.09 -11.72 -5.07
CA PRO A 60 -0.27 -11.87 -3.88
C PRO A 60 -0.64 -13.15 -3.13
N ASN A 61 0.34 -13.95 -2.73
CA ASN A 61 0.09 -15.20 -2.02
C ASN A 61 -0.41 -14.89 -0.59
N PRO A 62 -1.66 -15.24 -0.22
CA PRO A 62 -2.21 -14.93 1.10
C PRO A 62 -1.42 -15.53 2.26
N ASN A 63 -0.76 -16.68 2.05
CA ASN A 63 0.03 -17.35 3.08
C ASN A 63 1.38 -16.67 3.35
N LYS A 64 1.82 -15.79 2.45
CA LYS A 64 3.06 -15.00 2.56
C LYS A 64 2.81 -13.50 2.70
N SER A 65 1.55 -13.07 2.59
CA SER A 65 1.17 -11.66 2.65
C SER A 65 0.78 -11.31 4.09
N HIS A 66 1.42 -10.27 4.62
CA HIS A 66 1.21 -9.84 6.00
C HIS A 66 0.79 -8.36 6.04
N ILE A 67 -0.13 -8.03 6.95
CA ILE A 67 -0.51 -6.65 7.25
C ILE A 67 0.05 -6.31 8.62
N TYR A 68 0.84 -5.24 8.68
CA TYR A 68 1.39 -4.71 9.93
C TYR A 68 0.77 -3.35 10.22
N ILE A 69 0.32 -3.16 11.46
CA ILE A 69 -0.24 -1.89 11.92
C ILE A 69 0.72 -1.35 12.99
N ALA A 70 1.41 -0.26 12.66
CA ALA A 70 2.22 0.48 13.62
C ALA A 70 1.35 1.56 14.26
N LEU A 71 0.92 1.34 15.49
CA LEU A 71 0.32 2.37 16.33
C LEU A 71 1.44 3.24 16.89
N LEU A 72 1.25 4.56 16.85
CA LEU A 72 2.01 5.46 17.69
C LEU A 72 1.35 5.43 19.07
N ASP A 73 2.10 5.01 20.09
CA ASP A 73 1.74 5.33 21.47
C ASP A 73 2.20 6.78 21.67
N ASP A 74 1.28 7.71 21.45
CA ASP A 74 1.50 9.13 21.72
C ASP A 74 1.43 9.30 23.24
N GLY A 75 2.56 9.09 23.92
CA GLY A 75 2.73 9.35 25.35
C GLY A 75 2.44 10.79 25.74
#